data_AF-A0A380P0L5-F1
#
_entry.id   AF-A0A380P0L5-F1
#
_cell.length_a   1.000
_cell.length_b   1.000
_cell.length_c   1.000
_cell.angle_alpha   90.00
_cell.angle_beta   90.00
_cell.angle_gamma   90.00
#
_symmetry.space_group_name_H-M   'P 1'
#
loop_
_entity.id
_entity.type
_entity.pdbx_description
1 polymer ?
#
loop_
_entity_poly.entity_id
_entity_poly.type
_entity_poly.pdbx_seq_one_letter_code
_entity_poly.pdbx_strand_id
1 'polypeptide(L)'
;MCAWLQFPLKIDASRKILHIDMDAFYAQIEIRDNPALQDEQVILARDPRKTGGTGVVATANYHARQVGVHSAMSAAEALEKAPEAVFVTPDFDKYRKVSEQVHGIFHQFTDKIEPIAFDEAYLDLSDYEESLVTIAHRLQQKFLMNWHSLPQLAFRLISSLPTCF
;
A
#
# COMPACT_ATOMS: atom_id res chain seq x y z
N MET A 1 -25.08 30.48 27.42
CA MET A 1 -23.68 30.03 27.57
C MET A 1 -23.71 28.50 27.50
N CYS A 2 -23.56 27.91 26.31
CA CYS A 2 -23.61 26.46 26.16
C CYS A 2 -22.32 25.85 26.70
N ALA A 3 -22.42 25.04 27.76
CA ALA A 3 -21.32 24.22 28.22
C ALA A 3 -21.08 23.13 27.17
N TRP A 4 -19.95 23.22 26.47
CA TRP A 4 -19.48 22.16 25.59
C TRP A 4 -19.19 20.91 26.43
N LEU A 5 -19.68 19.74 25.98
CA LEU A 5 -19.28 18.46 26.53
C LEU A 5 -17.77 18.27 26.30
N GLN A 6 -16.98 18.41 27.37
CA GLN A 6 -15.57 18.02 27.36
C GLN A 6 -15.48 16.52 27.65
N PHE A 7 -15.21 15.73 26.62
CA PHE A 7 -14.78 14.36 26.80
C PHE A 7 -13.27 14.35 27.06
N PRO A 8 -12.81 13.93 28.25
CA PRO A 8 -11.37 13.82 28.49
C PRO A 8 -10.80 12.74 27.55
N LEU A 9 -9.83 13.12 26.72
CA LEU A 9 -9.06 12.17 25.90
C LEU A 9 -8.26 11.26 26.84
N LYS A 10 -8.69 10.01 26.97
CA LYS A 10 -7.91 8.96 27.63
C LYS A 10 -6.91 8.40 26.62
N ILE A 11 -5.68 8.90 26.68
CA ILE A 11 -4.57 8.36 25.87
C ILE A 11 -3.97 7.18 26.63
N ASP A 12 -4.16 5.98 26.11
CA ASP A 12 -3.47 4.79 26.59
C ASP A 12 -2.17 4.60 25.81
N ALA A 13 -1.05 4.94 26.43
CA ALA A 13 0.29 4.80 25.85
C ALA A 13 0.88 3.39 26.02
N SER A 14 0.16 2.46 26.66
CA SER A 14 0.60 1.07 26.78
C SER A 14 0.39 0.28 25.48
N ARG A 15 -0.53 0.72 24.63
CA ARG A 15 -0.84 0.05 23.37
C ARG A 15 0.19 0.38 22.29
N LYS A 16 0.66 -0.65 21.63
CA LYS A 16 1.61 -0.55 20.51
C LYS A 16 0.89 -0.97 19.22
N ILE A 17 0.29 -0.01 18.53
CA ILE A 17 -0.43 -0.27 17.28
C ILE A 17 0.45 0.11 16.10
N LEU A 18 0.68 -0.86 15.20
CA LEU A 18 1.43 -0.65 13.97
C LEU A 18 0.46 -0.60 12.80
N HIS A 19 0.45 0.51 12.07
CA HIS A 19 -0.22 0.62 10.78
C HIS A 19 0.75 0.26 9.67
N ILE A 20 0.29 -0.58 8.75
CA ILE A 20 1.05 -1.03 7.59
C ILE A 20 0.24 -0.68 6.35
N ASP A 21 0.92 -0.06 5.40
CA ASP A 21 0.43 0.29 4.06
C ASP A 21 1.55 0.00 3.05
N MET A 22 1.25 -0.77 2.00
CA MET A 22 2.22 -1.12 0.96
C MET A 22 2.07 -0.19 -0.24
N ASP A 23 3.10 0.61 -0.48
CA ASP A 23 3.08 1.57 -1.58
C ASP A 23 2.90 0.91 -2.96
N ALA A 24 1.98 1.45 -3.77
CA ALA A 24 1.78 1.04 -5.18
C ALA A 24 1.62 -0.49 -5.36
N PHE A 25 1.00 -1.17 -4.38
CA PHE A 25 0.96 -2.62 -4.24
C PHE A 25 0.70 -3.39 -5.55
N TYR A 26 -0.40 -3.10 -6.26
CA TYR A 26 -0.73 -3.82 -7.49
C TYR A 26 0.29 -3.59 -8.61
N ALA A 27 0.84 -2.38 -8.74
CA ALA A 27 1.86 -2.09 -9.76
C ALA A 27 3.17 -2.84 -9.46
N GLN A 28 3.56 -2.92 -8.19
CA GLN A 28 4.73 -3.70 -7.80
C GLN A 28 4.56 -5.18 -8.12
N ILE A 29 3.38 -5.75 -7.90
CA ILE A 29 3.10 -7.15 -8.25
C ILE A 29 3.25 -7.36 -9.77
N GLU A 30 2.76 -6.44 -10.61
CA GLU A 30 2.92 -6.57 -12.07
C GLU A 30 4.37 -6.46 -12.50
N ILE A 31 5.14 -5.53 -11.94
CA ILE A 31 6.57 -5.35 -12.25
C ILE A 31 7.39 -6.58 -11.81
N ARG A 32 7.09 -7.13 -10.63
CA ARG A 32 7.71 -8.37 -10.13
C ARG A 32 7.57 -9.52 -11.12
N ASP A 33 6.37 -9.69 -11.66
CA ASP A 33 6.01 -10.82 -12.51
C ASP A 33 6.41 -10.60 -13.98
N ASN A 34 6.70 -9.35 -14.37
CA ASN A 34 7.16 -8.98 -15.70
C ASN A 34 8.32 -7.98 -15.64
N PRO A 35 9.58 -8.47 -15.66
CA PRO A 35 10.78 -7.62 -15.59
C PRO A 35 10.89 -6.55 -16.69
N ALA A 36 10.18 -6.72 -17.82
CA ALA A 36 10.17 -5.71 -18.88
C ALA A 36 9.48 -4.40 -18.46
N LEU A 37 8.74 -4.40 -17.33
CA LEU A 37 8.05 -3.23 -16.80
C LEU A 37 8.90 -2.41 -15.81
N GLN A 38 10.12 -2.87 -15.47
CA GLN A 38 10.94 -2.32 -14.39
C GLN A 38 11.27 -0.84 -14.57
N ASP A 39 11.56 -0.42 -15.81
CA ASP A 39 11.97 0.95 -16.15
C ASP A 39 10.86 1.74 -16.86
N GLU A 40 9.65 1.17 -16.94
CA GLU A 40 8.53 1.74 -17.67
C GLU A 40 7.57 2.53 -16.77
N GLN A 41 6.81 3.44 -17.36
CA GLN A 41 5.67 4.06 -16.70
C GLN A 41 4.49 3.09 -16.73
N VAL A 42 4.19 2.48 -15.58
CA VAL A 42 3.16 1.44 -15.48
C VAL A 42 1.91 2.00 -14.83
N ILE A 43 0.78 1.90 -15.53
CA ILE A 43 -0.53 2.38 -15.09
C ILE A 43 -1.51 1.21 -15.10
N LEU A 44 -2.09 0.91 -13.94
CA LEU A 44 -3.12 -0.11 -13.83
C LEU A 44 -4.49 0.50 -14.08
N ALA A 45 -4.95 0.36 -15.32
CA ALA A 45 -6.27 0.77 -15.79
C ALA A 45 -6.60 -0.01 -17.06
N ARG A 46 -7.88 0.01 -17.46
CA ARG A 46 -8.22 -0.36 -18.85
C ARG A 46 -7.58 0.65 -19.79
N ASP A 47 -6.93 0.16 -20.84
CA ASP A 47 -6.22 1.02 -21.79
C ASP A 47 -7.21 1.96 -22.52
N PRO A 48 -7.12 3.29 -22.28
CA PRO A 48 -8.05 4.27 -22.85
C PRO A 48 -7.99 4.29 -24.39
N ARG A 49 -6.88 3.87 -24.99
CA ARG A 49 -6.72 3.77 -26.45
C ARG A 49 -7.63 2.69 -27.04
N LYS A 50 -8.02 1.70 -26.25
CA LYS A 50 -8.88 0.57 -26.65
C LYS A 50 -10.33 0.73 -26.20
N THR A 51 -10.58 1.56 -25.20
CA THR A 51 -11.91 1.74 -24.59
C THR A 51 -12.57 3.07 -24.94
N GLY A 52 -11.99 3.84 -25.87
CA GLY A 52 -12.49 5.16 -26.26
C GLY A 52 -12.39 6.20 -25.15
N GLY A 53 -11.34 6.14 -24.33
CA GLY A 53 -11.08 7.07 -23.24
C GLY A 53 -11.70 6.69 -21.89
N THR A 54 -12.43 5.58 -21.80
CA THR A 54 -13.09 5.17 -20.54
C THR A 54 -12.16 4.37 -19.63
N GLY A 55 -12.25 4.62 -18.32
CA GLY A 55 -11.47 3.91 -17.31
C GLY A 55 -10.97 4.82 -16.19
N VAL A 56 -10.57 4.22 -15.08
CA VAL A 56 -10.01 4.90 -13.92
C VAL A 56 -8.73 4.17 -13.51
N VAL A 57 -7.71 4.94 -13.14
CA VAL A 57 -6.44 4.43 -12.63
C VAL A 57 -6.66 3.80 -11.26
N ALA A 58 -6.47 2.49 -11.17
CA ALA A 58 -6.50 1.77 -9.90
C ALA A 58 -5.21 2.05 -9.11
N THR A 59 -4.06 1.97 -9.78
CA THR A 59 -2.76 2.37 -9.23
C THR A 59 -1.78 2.73 -10.35
N ALA A 60 -0.69 3.36 -9.99
CA ALA A 60 0.40 3.71 -10.90
C ALA A 60 1.73 3.53 -10.16
N ASN A 61 2.76 3.08 -10.86
CA ASN A 61 4.11 2.95 -10.30
C ASN A 61 4.76 4.32 -10.09
N TYR A 62 5.91 4.35 -9.41
CA TYR A 62 6.59 5.61 -9.09
C TYR A 62 7.00 6.41 -10.34
N HIS A 63 7.42 5.74 -11.43
CA HIS A 63 7.76 6.39 -12.69
C HIS A 63 6.56 7.15 -13.28
N ALA A 64 5.37 6.55 -13.28
CA ALA A 64 4.15 7.22 -13.71
C ALA A 64 3.70 8.32 -12.73
N ARG A 65 3.90 8.13 -11.42
CA ARG A 65 3.59 9.16 -10.41
C ARG A 65 4.45 10.41 -10.53
N GLN A 66 5.71 10.27 -10.95
CA GLN A 66 6.61 11.41 -11.16
C GLN A 66 6.11 12.38 -12.24
N VAL A 67 5.36 11.89 -13.23
CA VAL A 67 4.72 12.73 -14.26
C VAL A 67 3.29 13.14 -13.90
N GLY A 68 2.91 12.93 -12.63
CA GLY A 68 1.65 13.42 -12.06
C GLY A 68 0.48 12.46 -12.17
N VAL A 69 0.67 11.21 -12.62
CA VAL A 69 -0.40 10.19 -12.60
C VAL A 69 -0.65 9.74 -11.16
N HIS A 70 -1.90 9.59 -10.76
CA HIS A 70 -2.27 9.11 -9.43
C HIS A 70 -3.51 8.22 -9.47
N SER A 71 -3.75 7.47 -8.39
CA SER A 71 -4.97 6.66 -8.25
C SER A 71 -6.23 7.53 -8.35
N ALA A 72 -7.32 6.93 -8.80
CA ALA A 72 -8.60 7.57 -9.10
C ALA A 72 -8.57 8.62 -10.24
N MET A 73 -7.43 8.87 -10.89
CA MET A 73 -7.35 9.67 -12.11
C MET A 73 -8.09 8.97 -13.27
N SER A 74 -8.68 9.73 -14.19
CA SER A 74 -9.25 9.15 -15.41
C SER A 74 -8.15 8.54 -16.29
N ALA A 75 -8.43 7.40 -16.92
CA ALA A 75 -7.43 6.75 -17.76
C ALA A 75 -7.02 7.63 -18.96
N ALA A 76 -7.95 8.40 -19.52
CA ALA A 76 -7.67 9.36 -20.58
C ALA A 76 -6.68 10.45 -20.14
N GLU A 77 -6.93 11.09 -18.99
CA GLU A 77 -6.00 12.09 -18.43
C GLU A 77 -4.63 11.48 -18.13
N ALA A 78 -4.60 10.24 -17.61
CA ALA A 78 -3.36 9.54 -17.35
C ALA A 78 -2.54 9.31 -18.63
N LEU A 79 -3.20 8.98 -19.75
CA LEU A 79 -2.57 8.86 -21.07
C LEU A 79 -2.05 10.21 -21.57
N GLU A 80 -2.78 11.31 -21.36
CA GLU A 80 -2.30 12.64 -21.74
C GLU A 80 -1.02 13.04 -21.00
N LYS A 81 -0.93 12.70 -19.70
CA LYS A 81 0.27 12.95 -18.88
C LYS A 81 1.42 12.01 -19.22
N ALA A 82 1.11 10.78 -19.60
CA ALA A 82 2.07 9.71 -19.86
C ALA A 82 1.74 8.98 -21.18
N PRO A 83 2.02 9.57 -22.35
CA PRO A 83 1.60 9.03 -23.65
C PRO A 83 2.18 7.64 -23.97
N GLU A 84 3.41 7.40 -23.51
CA GLU A 84 4.16 6.15 -23.71
C GLU A 84 3.93 5.13 -22.59
N ALA A 85 3.05 5.40 -21.63
CA ALA A 85 2.82 4.50 -20.52
C ALA A 85 2.27 3.13 -20.95
N VAL A 86 2.70 2.11 -20.22
CA VAL A 86 2.19 0.75 -20.32
C VAL A 86 0.95 0.64 -19.45
N PHE A 87 -0.19 0.41 -20.09
CA PHE A 87 -1.46 0.17 -19.43
C PHE A 87 -1.65 -1.33 -19.18
N VAL A 88 -1.74 -1.70 -17.91
CA VAL A 88 -2.00 -3.08 -17.47
C VAL A 88 -3.41 -3.18 -16.93
N THR A 89 -4.19 -4.16 -17.41
CA THR A 89 -5.54 -4.40 -16.87
C THR A 89 -5.42 -5.08 -15.50
N PRO A 90 -6.04 -4.55 -14.43
CA PRO A 90 -5.95 -5.13 -13.09
C PRO A 90 -6.43 -6.58 -13.02
N ASP A 91 -5.65 -7.44 -12.35
CA ASP A 91 -6.02 -8.83 -12.00
C ASP A 91 -6.19 -8.96 -10.47
N PHE A 92 -7.44 -8.77 -10.01
CA PHE A 92 -7.75 -8.77 -8.58
C PHE A 92 -7.66 -10.16 -7.92
N ASP A 93 -7.79 -11.24 -8.68
CA ASP A 93 -7.61 -12.59 -8.14
C ASP A 93 -6.14 -12.86 -7.85
N LYS A 94 -5.26 -12.41 -8.75
CA LYS A 94 -3.81 -12.40 -8.51
C LYS A 94 -3.44 -11.54 -7.30
N TYR A 95 -3.97 -10.33 -7.19
CA TYR A 95 -3.65 -9.43 -6.07
C TYR A 95 -4.12 -9.98 -4.72
N ARG A 96 -5.30 -10.60 -4.68
CA ARG A 96 -5.81 -11.26 -3.47
C ARG A 96 -4.88 -12.38 -3.00
N LYS A 97 -4.41 -13.24 -3.90
CA LYS A 97 -3.47 -14.31 -3.53
C LYS A 97 -2.16 -13.79 -2.97
N VAL A 98 -1.65 -12.68 -3.51
CA VAL A 98 -0.43 -12.04 -2.97
C VAL A 98 -0.72 -11.40 -1.62
N SER A 99 -1.86 -10.74 -1.45
CA SER A 99 -2.31 -10.18 -0.16
C SER A 99 -2.39 -11.26 0.92
N GLU A 100 -2.94 -12.44 0.62
CA GLU A 100 -2.97 -13.57 1.56
C GLU A 100 -1.56 -13.98 2.04
N GLN A 101 -0.57 -13.96 1.15
CA GLN A 101 0.82 -14.25 1.51
C GLN A 101 1.42 -13.16 2.40
N VAL A 102 1.11 -11.88 2.11
CA VAL A 102 1.51 -10.72 2.93
C VAL A 102 0.89 -10.81 4.32
N HIS A 103 -0.41 -11.09 4.42
CA HIS A 103 -1.09 -11.26 5.70
C HIS A 103 -0.57 -12.48 6.47
N GLY A 104 -0.15 -13.53 5.76
CA GLY A 104 0.57 -14.66 6.36
C GLY A 104 1.91 -14.26 7.00
N ILE A 105 2.55 -13.16 6.57
CA ILE A 105 3.69 -12.57 7.29
C ILE A 105 3.24 -11.79 8.51
N PHE A 106 2.15 -11.01 8.43
CA PHE A 106 1.61 -10.29 9.59
C PHE A 106 1.29 -11.24 10.75
N HIS A 107 0.68 -12.40 10.46
CA HIS A 107 0.37 -13.44 11.45
C HIS A 107 1.60 -14.08 12.11
N GLN A 108 2.81 -13.88 11.57
CA GLN A 108 4.04 -14.30 12.25
C GLN A 108 4.45 -13.36 13.39
N PHE A 109 3.84 -12.17 13.46
CA PHE A 109 4.09 -11.17 14.51
C PHE A 109 2.94 -11.14 15.52
N THR A 110 1.69 -11.16 15.08
CA THR A 110 0.54 -11.12 16.00
C THR A 110 -0.69 -11.69 15.32
N ASP A 111 -1.58 -12.29 16.10
CA ASP A 111 -2.93 -12.68 15.63
C ASP A 111 -3.95 -11.55 15.78
N LYS A 112 -3.58 -10.46 16.49
CA LYS A 112 -4.43 -9.29 16.69
C LYS A 112 -4.28 -8.33 15.50
N ILE A 113 -4.92 -8.69 14.39
CA ILE A 113 -4.86 -7.95 13.11
C ILE A 113 -6.25 -7.44 12.74
N GLU A 114 -6.31 -6.17 12.32
CA GLU A 114 -7.48 -5.56 11.69
C GLU A 114 -7.16 -5.20 10.23
N PRO A 115 -7.58 -6.02 9.25
CA PRO A 115 -7.33 -5.77 7.83
C PRO A 115 -8.25 -4.66 7.30
N ILE A 116 -7.70 -3.73 6.52
CA ILE A 116 -8.44 -2.61 5.91
C ILE A 116 -8.59 -2.80 4.40
N ALA A 117 -7.50 -3.21 3.74
CA ALA A 117 -7.45 -3.45 2.30
C ALA A 117 -6.55 -4.67 1.99
N PHE A 118 -6.24 -4.90 0.71
CA PHE A 118 -5.33 -5.99 0.31
C PHE A 118 -3.89 -5.74 0.75
N ASP A 119 -3.50 -4.49 0.90
CA ASP A 119 -2.17 -4.00 1.23
C ASP A 119 -2.09 -3.28 2.58
N GLU A 120 -3.20 -3.18 3.30
CA GLU A 120 -3.31 -2.31 4.47
C GLU A 120 -3.92 -3.04 5.69
N ALA A 121 -3.27 -2.90 6.84
CA ALA A 121 -3.74 -3.48 8.10
C ALA A 121 -3.20 -2.75 9.34
N TYR A 122 -3.94 -2.87 10.45
CA TYR A 122 -3.46 -2.54 11.79
C TYR A 122 -3.06 -3.81 12.55
N LEU A 123 -1.91 -3.78 13.19
CA LEU A 123 -1.39 -4.86 14.04
C LEU A 123 -1.29 -4.35 15.48
N ASP A 124 -1.91 -5.07 16.41
CA ASP A 124 -1.69 -4.86 17.85
C ASP A 124 -0.49 -5.68 18.33
N LEU A 125 0.57 -4.96 18.68
CA LEU A 125 1.86 -5.47 19.13
C LEU A 125 2.14 -5.11 20.60
N SER A 126 1.08 -4.84 21.38
CA SER A 126 1.20 -4.43 22.79
C SER A 126 1.92 -5.45 23.66
N ASP A 127 1.90 -6.73 23.26
CA ASP A 127 2.54 -7.84 23.99
C ASP A 127 4.07 -7.92 23.74
N TYR A 128 4.61 -7.17 22.80
CA TYR A 128 6.05 -7.14 22.55
C TYR A 128 6.76 -6.22 23.55
N GLU A 129 7.86 -6.69 24.13
CA GLU A 129 8.74 -5.86 24.97
C GLU A 129 9.51 -4.82 24.13
N GLU A 130 9.91 -5.21 22.92
CA GLU A 130 10.66 -4.37 21.98
C GLU A 130 9.93 -3.08 21.59
N SER A 131 10.70 -2.08 21.11
CA SER A 131 10.12 -0.86 20.58
C SER A 131 9.35 -1.13 19.29
N LEU A 132 8.27 -0.37 19.04
CA LEU A 132 7.51 -0.46 17.77
C LEU A 132 8.43 -0.28 16.55
N VAL A 133 9.39 0.65 16.62
CA VAL A 133 10.35 0.90 15.55
C VAL A 133 11.21 -0.33 15.25
N THR A 134 11.66 -1.05 16.29
CA THR A 134 12.43 -2.29 16.14
C THR A 134 11.61 -3.37 15.45
N ILE A 135 10.37 -3.58 15.90
CA ILE A 135 9.48 -4.60 15.32
C ILE A 135 9.16 -4.25 13.88
N ALA A 136 8.93 -2.98 13.60
CA ALA A 136 8.63 -2.48 12.28
C ALA A 136 9.80 -2.66 11.30
N HIS A 137 11.05 -2.40 11.72
CA HIS A 137 12.23 -2.74 10.91
C HIS A 137 12.35 -4.25 10.68
N ARG A 138 12.09 -5.08 11.69
CA ARG A 138 12.12 -6.55 11.53
C ARG A 138 11.09 -7.02 10.52
N LEU A 139 9.89 -6.45 10.55
CA LEU A 139 8.84 -6.72 9.57
C LEU A 139 9.29 -6.33 8.16
N GLN A 140 9.84 -5.13 7.97
CA GLN A 140 10.39 -4.69 6.69
C GLN A 140 11.48 -5.66 6.17
N GLN A 141 12.42 -6.06 7.02
CA GLN A 141 13.46 -7.02 6.65
C GLN A 141 12.86 -8.39 6.27
N LYS A 142 11.82 -8.84 6.98
CA LYS A 142 11.13 -10.09 6.66
C LYS A 142 10.49 -10.05 5.27
N PHE A 143 9.89 -8.91 4.90
CA PHE A 143 9.36 -8.71 3.55
C PHE A 143 10.46 -8.71 2.50
N LEU A 144 11.56 -7.97 2.73
CA LEU A 144 12.70 -7.93 1.79
C LEU A 144 13.33 -9.31 1.56
N MET A 145 13.47 -10.12 2.62
CA MET A 145 13.99 -11.49 2.51
C MET A 145 13.02 -12.46 1.83
N ASN A 146 11.71 -12.28 2.02
CA ASN A 146 10.72 -13.16 1.37
C ASN A 146 10.48 -12.75 -0.09
N TRP A 147 10.71 -11.49 -0.45
CA TRP A 147 10.50 -10.91 -1.78
C TRP A 147 11.79 -10.27 -2.35
N HIS A 148 12.81 -11.09 -2.59
CA HIS A 148 14.10 -10.67 -3.16
C HIS A 148 14.00 -9.91 -4.50
N SER A 149 12.89 -10.02 -5.22
CA SER A 149 12.65 -9.39 -6.53
C SER A 149 11.89 -8.06 -6.48
N LEU A 150 11.60 -7.51 -5.29
CA LEU A 150 10.95 -6.20 -5.13
C LEU A 150 11.77 -5.26 -4.23
N PRO A 151 12.86 -4.65 -4.73
CA PRO A 151 13.63 -3.68 -3.97
C PRO A 151 12.90 -2.36 -3.68
N GLN A 152 11.66 -2.19 -4.17
CA GLN A 152 10.89 -0.93 -4.08
C GLN A 152 9.61 -1.04 -3.24
N LEU A 153 9.41 -2.11 -2.46
CA LEU A 153 8.38 -2.13 -1.43
C LEU A 153 8.80 -1.18 -0.30
N ALA A 154 8.63 0.12 -0.56
CA ALA A 154 8.81 1.17 0.41
C ALA A 154 7.65 1.04 1.40
N PHE A 155 7.90 0.30 2.48
CA PHE A 155 7.02 0.27 3.63
C PHE A 155 7.04 1.66 4.27
N ARG A 156 5.96 2.42 4.12
CA ARG A 156 5.78 3.63 4.91
C ARG A 156 5.21 3.23 6.26
N LEU A 157 6.09 3.05 7.24
CA LEU A 157 5.68 2.82 8.62
C LEU A 157 5.08 4.10 9.19
N ILE A 158 3.76 4.17 9.30
CA ILE A 158 3.09 5.18 10.10
C ILE A 158 3.14 4.69 11.55
N SER A 159 4.29 4.95 12.21
CA SER A 159 4.38 4.76 13.66
C SER A 159 3.48 5.80 14.31
N SER A 160 2.45 5.32 15.01
CA SER A 160 1.46 6.13 15.73
C SER A 160 2.11 7.26 16.54
N LEU A 161 1.88 8.50 16.12
CA LEU A 161 1.68 9.65 17.01
C LEU A 161 0.21 10.09 16.86
N PRO A 162 -0.38 10.68 17.92
CA PRO A 162 -1.80 10.56 18.19
C PRO A 162 -2.63 11.28 17.12
N THR A 163 -3.56 10.53 16.53
CA THR A 163 -4.82 11.00 15.92
C THR A 163 -4.78 12.31 15.12
N CYS A 164 -4.90 12.22 13.80
CA CYS A 164 -6.04 12.77 13.06
C CYS A 164 -6.01 12.23 11.62
N PHE A 165 -7.17 11.74 11.18
CA PHE A 165 -7.47 11.40 9.79
C PHE A 165 -7.29 12.59 8.85
#